data_AF-A0A433A2U2-F1
#
_entry.id   AF-A0A433A2U2-F1
#
_cell.length_a   1.000
_cell.length_b   1.000
_cell.length_c   1.000
_cell.angle_alpha   90.00
_cell.angle_beta   90.00
_cell.angle_gamma   90.00
#
_symmetry.space_group_name_H-M   'P 1'
#
loop_
_entity.id
_entity.type
_entity.pdbx_description
1 polymer ?
#
loop_
_entity_poly.entity_id
_entity_poly.type
_entity_poly.pdbx_seq_one_letter_code
_entity_poly.pdbx_strand_id
1 'polypeptide(L)'
;MDSSVAQDSKYIHLNDDQDRTNTTDKSRSRNKMNLAEEREAKRNSDAIDKQLIAEKIAREKEKSAKLLLLGAAESGKTTVLKQIRIIHSGGLANERKRYQRIVYLNTINAMKALCAALISSDIPLTIPDYREHVEFITAMANTTDPTYMNGQSITTLLTKRASTDTPTASTLFQQAAPAIKALWGDAAIKEVYAKGLAKDIQDSAKYFLDNIDRISEDDYEPTDIDILQARVKTIGVTEHKFEIDSVVYRYITRVG
;
A
#
# COMPACT_ATOMS: atom_id res chain seq x y z
N MET A 1 5.29 100.63 -29.25
CA MET A 1 6.28 100.07 -28.32
C MET A 1 5.47 99.15 -27.42
N ASP A 2 5.45 97.84 -27.54
CA ASP A 2 6.38 96.90 -28.15
C ASP A 2 5.63 95.64 -28.59
N SER A 3 6.29 94.84 -29.43
CA SER A 3 5.79 93.76 -30.26
C SER A 3 5.16 92.56 -29.51
N SER A 4 4.04 92.03 -30.04
CA SER A 4 3.47 90.73 -29.69
C SER A 4 2.95 90.04 -30.95
N VAL A 5 3.80 89.26 -31.63
CA VAL A 5 3.39 88.21 -32.58
C VAL A 5 4.50 87.16 -32.66
N ALA A 6 4.20 85.92 -32.28
CA ALA A 6 4.39 84.71 -33.10
C ALA A 6 4.42 83.44 -32.22
N GLN A 7 3.30 82.71 -32.21
CA GLN A 7 3.25 81.30 -31.88
C GLN A 7 3.34 80.46 -33.17
N ASP A 8 4.00 79.31 -33.01
CA ASP A 8 3.84 78.03 -33.70
C ASP A 8 4.24 77.86 -35.18
N SER A 9 5.36 77.13 -35.37
CA SER A 9 5.43 76.08 -36.38
C SER A 9 6.37 74.94 -35.95
N LYS A 10 5.74 73.83 -35.53
CA LYS A 10 6.10 72.41 -35.76
C LYS A 10 7.44 72.15 -36.48
N TYR A 11 8.31 71.29 -35.92
CA TYR A 11 8.65 69.97 -36.49
C TYR A 11 9.66 69.19 -35.58
N ILE A 12 9.16 68.14 -34.92
CA ILE A 12 9.69 66.75 -34.82
C ILE A 12 11.22 66.51 -34.81
N HIS A 13 11.76 66.01 -33.70
CA HIS A 13 12.51 64.72 -33.55
C HIS A 13 13.39 64.73 -32.29
N LEU A 14 12.85 64.25 -31.17
CA LEU A 14 13.62 63.79 -30.01
C LEU A 14 12.92 62.54 -29.46
N ASN A 15 13.07 61.39 -30.13
CA ASN A 15 12.65 60.10 -29.58
C ASN A 15 13.44 58.88 -30.11
N ASP A 16 14.56 59.06 -30.84
CA ASP A 16 15.29 57.92 -31.42
C ASP A 16 16.41 57.32 -30.54
N ASP A 17 16.79 57.98 -29.42
CA ASP A 17 17.87 57.47 -28.55
C ASP A 17 17.39 56.69 -27.31
N GLN A 18 16.11 56.83 -26.93
CA GLN A 18 15.53 56.08 -25.81
C GLN A 18 15.13 54.64 -26.18
N ASP A 19 14.94 54.33 -27.46
CA ASP A 19 14.49 52.99 -27.90
C ASP A 19 15.66 52.04 -28.23
N ARG A 20 16.83 52.57 -28.60
CA ARG A 20 18.06 51.77 -28.85
C ARG A 20 18.73 51.27 -27.57
N THR A 21 18.62 52.02 -26.47
CA THR A 21 19.17 51.63 -25.17
C THR A 21 18.30 50.58 -24.47
N ASN A 22 16.98 50.68 -24.62
CA ASN A 22 16.00 49.77 -24.00
C ASN A 22 15.94 48.38 -24.67
N THR A 23 16.16 48.31 -25.98
CA THR A 23 16.27 47.05 -26.74
C THR A 23 17.57 46.30 -26.48
N THR A 24 18.69 47.02 -26.30
CA THR A 24 20.01 46.42 -26.04
C THR A 24 20.12 45.86 -24.62
N ASP A 25 19.52 46.51 -23.62
CA ASP A 25 19.57 46.09 -22.22
C ASP A 25 18.65 44.88 -21.94
N LYS A 26 17.44 44.87 -22.53
CA LYS A 26 16.55 43.69 -22.50
C LYS A 26 17.15 42.46 -23.18
N SER A 27 17.93 42.65 -24.25
CA SER A 27 18.59 41.56 -24.98
C SER A 27 19.79 40.99 -24.21
N ARG A 28 20.58 41.84 -23.54
CA ARG A 28 21.68 41.42 -22.65
C ARG A 28 21.18 40.72 -21.38
N SER A 29 20.07 41.18 -20.81
CA SER A 29 19.44 40.55 -19.65
C SER A 29 18.85 39.17 -19.98
N ARG A 30 18.18 39.03 -21.15
CA ARG A 30 17.72 37.72 -21.66
C ARG A 30 18.86 36.74 -21.95
N ASN A 31 19.96 37.19 -22.59
CA ASN A 31 21.11 36.31 -22.84
C ASN A 31 21.83 35.87 -21.55
N LYS A 32 21.85 36.72 -20.51
CA LYS A 32 22.42 36.36 -19.20
C LYS A 32 21.54 35.36 -18.45
N MET A 33 20.21 35.48 -18.51
CA MET A 33 19.28 34.47 -17.97
C MET A 33 19.45 33.13 -18.68
N ASN A 34 19.45 33.10 -20.01
CA ASN A 34 19.63 31.86 -20.78
C ASN A 34 20.96 31.16 -20.44
N LEU A 35 22.05 31.90 -20.25
CA LEU A 35 23.35 31.33 -19.89
C LEU A 35 23.39 30.81 -18.44
N ALA A 36 22.65 31.45 -17.53
CA ALA A 36 22.52 31.00 -16.15
C ALA A 36 21.67 29.72 -16.06
N GLU A 37 20.55 29.69 -16.78
CA GLU A 37 19.68 28.52 -16.93
C GLU A 37 20.41 27.35 -17.59
N GLU A 38 21.21 27.60 -18.63
CA GLU A 38 22.01 26.56 -19.30
C GLU A 38 23.11 26.01 -18.39
N ARG A 39 23.74 26.87 -17.57
CA ARG A 39 24.70 26.43 -16.54
C ARG A 39 24.04 25.64 -15.42
N GLU A 40 22.83 26.02 -15.00
CA GLU A 40 22.06 25.30 -13.99
C GLU A 40 21.57 23.95 -14.52
N ALA A 41 21.04 23.91 -15.74
CA ALA A 41 20.66 22.68 -16.44
C ALA A 41 21.86 21.73 -16.59
N LYS A 42 23.03 22.26 -16.98
CA LYS A 42 24.27 21.48 -17.05
C LYS A 42 24.69 20.94 -15.69
N ARG A 43 24.63 21.75 -14.63
CA ARG A 43 24.94 21.30 -13.26
C ARG A 43 23.98 20.21 -12.78
N ASN A 44 22.69 20.33 -13.10
CA ASN A 44 21.69 19.31 -12.79
C ASN A 44 21.96 18.03 -13.58
N SER A 45 22.28 18.12 -14.87
CA SER A 45 22.67 16.97 -15.69
C SER A 45 23.91 16.27 -15.12
N ASP A 46 24.98 17.03 -14.84
CA ASP A 46 26.23 16.49 -14.29
C ASP A 46 26.01 15.82 -12.92
N ALA A 47 25.08 16.35 -12.10
CA ALA A 47 24.73 15.76 -10.81
C ALA A 47 23.93 14.45 -10.98
N ILE A 48 23.00 14.40 -11.94
CA ILE A 48 22.23 13.20 -12.28
C ILE A 48 23.18 12.11 -12.81
N ASP A 49 24.09 12.45 -13.72
CA ASP A 49 25.05 11.50 -14.29
C ASP A 49 25.98 10.92 -13.22
N LYS A 50 26.44 11.75 -12.28
CA LYS A 50 27.22 11.29 -11.12
C LYS A 50 26.43 10.34 -10.23
N GLN A 51 25.15 10.62 -9.97
CA GLN A 51 24.28 9.73 -9.21
C GLN A 51 24.07 8.39 -9.93
N LEU A 52 23.82 8.40 -11.24
CA LEU A 52 23.66 7.19 -12.05
C LEU A 52 24.92 6.31 -12.05
N ILE A 53 26.10 6.91 -12.16
CA ILE A 53 27.37 6.18 -12.10
C ILE A 53 27.57 5.58 -10.71
N ALA A 54 27.33 6.35 -9.65
CA ALA A 54 27.44 5.86 -8.27
C ALA A 54 26.46 4.69 -8.01
N GLU A 55 25.21 4.80 -8.45
CA GLU A 55 24.22 3.72 -8.36
C GLU A 55 24.64 2.49 -9.17
N LYS A 56 25.18 2.67 -10.38
CA LYS A 56 25.65 1.55 -11.21
C LYS A 56 26.80 0.80 -10.56
N ILE A 57 27.79 1.52 -10.03
CA ILE A 57 28.94 0.93 -9.32
C ILE A 57 28.46 0.22 -8.05
N ALA A 58 27.54 0.81 -7.30
CA ALA A 58 26.95 0.17 -6.13
C ALA A 58 26.23 -1.14 -6.50
N ARG A 59 25.47 -1.13 -7.60
CA ARG A 59 24.71 -2.29 -8.10
C ARG A 59 25.59 -3.40 -8.65
N GLU A 60 26.74 -3.08 -9.24
CA GLU A 60 27.73 -4.06 -9.72
C GLU A 60 28.53 -4.68 -8.57
N LYS A 61 28.78 -3.94 -7.48
CA LYS A 61 29.42 -4.45 -6.27
C LYS A 61 28.47 -5.26 -5.38
N GLU A 62 27.17 -5.01 -5.46
CA GLU A 62 26.14 -5.78 -4.79
C GLU A 62 26.05 -7.18 -5.41
N LYS A 63 26.59 -8.20 -4.73
CA LYS A 63 26.32 -9.61 -5.09
C LYS A 63 24.82 -9.83 -4.97
N SER A 64 24.12 -9.84 -6.10
CA SER A 64 22.67 -9.98 -6.12
C SER A 64 22.19 -11.16 -6.94
N ALA A 65 21.32 -11.97 -6.34
CA ALA A 65 20.64 -13.07 -7.01
C ALA A 65 19.19 -12.66 -7.26
N LYS A 66 18.74 -12.71 -8.52
CA LYS A 66 17.34 -12.42 -8.88
C LYS A 66 16.57 -13.72 -8.99
N LEU A 67 15.54 -13.89 -8.15
CA LEU A 67 14.61 -15.00 -8.23
C LEU A 67 13.23 -14.52 -8.69
N LEU A 68 12.65 -15.19 -9.67
CA LEU A 68 11.29 -14.94 -10.15
C LEU A 68 10.40 -16.11 -9.72
N LEU A 69 9.36 -15.83 -8.93
CA LEU A 69 8.37 -16.83 -8.55
C LEU A 69 7.13 -16.69 -9.43
N LEU A 70 6.85 -17.71 -10.22
CA LEU A 70 5.70 -17.80 -11.12
C LEU A 70 4.73 -18.89 -10.64
N GLY A 71 3.44 -18.67 -10.85
CA GLY A 71 2.38 -19.64 -10.53
C GLY A 71 1.00 -19.00 -10.53
N ALA A 72 -0.05 -19.82 -10.56
CA ALA A 72 -1.44 -19.37 -10.49
C ALA A 72 -1.73 -18.51 -9.24
N ALA A 73 -2.86 -17.80 -9.22
CA ALA A 73 -3.34 -17.19 -7.99
C ALA A 73 -3.38 -18.25 -6.86
N GLU A 74 -3.02 -17.85 -5.63
CA GLU A 74 -3.06 -18.72 -4.44
C GLU A 74 -2.07 -19.91 -4.42
N SER A 75 -1.17 -20.04 -5.39
CA SER A 75 -0.16 -21.12 -5.45
C SER A 75 0.93 -21.11 -4.36
N GLY A 76 0.75 -20.37 -3.26
CA GLY A 76 1.70 -20.34 -2.14
C GLY A 76 2.97 -19.50 -2.31
N LYS A 77 3.12 -18.72 -3.40
CA LYS A 77 4.31 -17.87 -3.64
C LYS A 77 4.63 -16.94 -2.47
N THR A 78 3.60 -16.27 -1.94
CA THR A 78 3.74 -15.37 -0.79
C THR A 78 4.12 -16.14 0.48
N THR A 79 3.62 -17.38 0.64
CA THR A 79 3.97 -18.25 1.77
C THR A 79 5.44 -18.63 1.74
N VAL A 80 5.97 -19.00 0.57
CA VAL A 80 7.41 -19.29 0.39
C VAL A 80 8.26 -18.07 0.76
N LEU A 81 7.86 -16.87 0.32
CA LEU A 81 8.56 -15.64 0.70
C LEU A 81 8.56 -15.38 2.20
N LYS A 82 7.41 -15.56 2.86
CA LYS A 82 7.31 -15.41 4.32
C LYS A 82 8.21 -16.40 5.04
N GLN A 83 8.25 -17.66 4.60
CA GLN A 83 9.13 -18.69 5.16
C GLN A 83 10.60 -18.27 5.07
N ILE A 84 11.05 -17.78 3.92
CA ILE A 84 12.44 -17.35 3.77
C ILE A 84 12.77 -16.17 4.69
N ARG A 85 11.85 -15.21 4.86
CA ARG A 85 12.02 -14.07 5.79
C ARG A 85 12.11 -14.50 7.24
N ILE A 86 11.28 -15.48 7.65
CA ILE A 86 11.32 -16.04 9.00
C ILE A 86 12.70 -16.67 9.26
N ILE A 87 13.25 -17.41 8.30
CA ILE A 87 14.50 -18.16 8.48
C ILE A 87 15.75 -17.27 8.38
N HIS A 88 15.77 -16.26 7.49
CA HIS A 88 17.03 -15.57 7.13
C HIS A 88 17.09 -14.06 7.43
N SER A 89 15.98 -13.40 7.75
CA SER A 89 15.96 -11.93 7.95
C SER A 89 15.88 -11.49 9.41
N GLY A 90 16.44 -12.29 10.34
CA GLY A 90 16.38 -11.99 11.78
C GLY A 90 14.99 -12.13 12.41
N GLY A 91 14.08 -12.84 11.72
CA GLY A 91 12.70 -13.05 12.13
C GLY A 91 11.78 -11.85 11.87
N LEU A 92 10.51 -11.99 12.26
CA LEU A 92 9.47 -10.97 12.02
C LEU A 92 9.11 -10.17 13.28
N ALA A 93 9.92 -10.19 14.35
CA ALA A 93 9.59 -9.58 15.64
C ALA A 93 9.11 -8.11 15.53
N ASN A 94 9.80 -7.29 14.72
CA ASN A 94 9.44 -5.88 14.50
C ASN A 94 8.22 -5.68 13.58
N GLU A 95 7.74 -6.75 12.93
CA GLU A 95 6.60 -6.77 12.01
C GLU A 95 5.40 -7.56 12.57
N ARG A 96 5.56 -8.37 13.61
CA ARG A 96 4.51 -9.21 14.24
C ARG A 96 3.26 -8.40 14.58
N LYS A 97 3.43 -7.30 15.33
CA LYS A 97 2.33 -6.39 15.69
C LYS A 97 1.55 -5.86 14.50
N ARG A 98 2.17 -5.82 13.32
CA ARG A 98 1.57 -5.28 12.10
C ARG A 98 0.79 -6.34 11.32
N TYR A 99 1.17 -7.61 11.47
CA TYR A 99 0.36 -8.74 11.03
C TYR A 99 -0.91 -8.93 11.88
N GLN A 100 -0.94 -8.42 13.12
CA GLN A 100 -2.12 -8.49 13.98
C GLN A 100 -3.35 -7.90 13.29
N ARG A 101 -3.20 -6.70 12.69
CA ARG A 101 -4.23 -6.06 11.87
C ARG A 101 -4.72 -6.96 10.74
N ILE A 102 -3.82 -7.69 10.08
CA ILE A 102 -4.15 -8.53 8.93
C ILE A 102 -4.94 -9.76 9.38
N VAL A 103 -4.51 -10.41 10.46
CA VAL A 103 -5.20 -11.56 11.06
C VAL A 103 -6.63 -11.19 11.46
N TYR A 104 -6.81 -10.07 12.16
CA TYR A 104 -8.13 -9.58 12.55
C TYR A 104 -9.07 -9.39 11.35
N LEU A 105 -8.59 -8.73 10.29
CA LEU A 105 -9.39 -8.48 9.10
C LEU A 105 -9.68 -9.76 8.32
N ASN A 106 -8.72 -10.69 8.19
CA ASN A 106 -8.96 -11.98 7.56
C ASN A 106 -10.02 -12.79 8.33
N THR A 107 -10.01 -12.73 9.66
CA THR A 107 -10.97 -13.43 10.52
C THR A 107 -12.38 -12.87 10.35
N ILE A 108 -12.53 -11.54 10.38
CA ILE A 108 -13.83 -10.86 10.14
C ILE A 108 -14.34 -11.19 8.73
N ASN A 109 -13.48 -11.07 7.72
CA ASN A 109 -13.87 -11.31 6.33
C ASN A 109 -14.26 -12.78 6.08
N ALA A 110 -13.58 -13.73 6.74
CA ALA A 110 -13.95 -15.13 6.69
C ALA A 110 -15.37 -15.36 7.23
N MET A 111 -15.69 -14.79 8.40
CA MET A 111 -17.04 -14.93 8.96
C MET A 111 -18.09 -14.20 8.11
N LYS A 112 -17.78 -13.02 7.56
CA LYS A 112 -18.66 -12.32 6.61
C LYS A 112 -19.00 -13.17 5.39
N ALA A 113 -18.01 -13.84 4.80
CA ALA A 113 -18.22 -14.72 3.66
C ALA A 113 -19.16 -15.89 4.02
N LEU A 114 -19.01 -16.47 5.21
CA LEU A 114 -19.89 -17.51 5.72
C LEU A 114 -21.32 -17.00 5.97
N CYS A 115 -21.49 -15.84 6.61
CA CYS A 115 -22.80 -15.22 6.82
C CYS A 115 -23.51 -14.91 5.49
N ALA A 116 -22.80 -14.34 4.52
CA ALA A 116 -23.36 -14.05 3.20
C ALA A 116 -23.79 -15.34 2.48
N ALA A 117 -22.99 -16.40 2.59
CA ALA A 117 -23.31 -17.70 2.04
C ALA A 117 -24.55 -18.31 2.69
N LEU A 118 -24.62 -18.31 4.03
CA LEU A 118 -25.77 -18.77 4.81
C LEU A 118 -27.07 -18.13 4.30
N ILE A 119 -27.08 -16.79 4.20
CA ILE A 119 -28.23 -16.00 3.69
C ILE A 119 -28.60 -16.42 2.27
N SER A 120 -27.61 -16.62 1.39
CA SER A 120 -27.86 -17.00 -0.01
C SER A 120 -28.31 -18.44 -0.21
N SER A 121 -28.00 -19.32 0.74
CA SER A 121 -28.26 -20.77 0.66
C SER A 121 -29.55 -21.21 1.35
N ASP A 122 -30.30 -20.26 1.95
CA ASP A 122 -31.55 -20.51 2.69
C ASP A 122 -31.42 -21.61 3.77
N ILE A 123 -30.23 -21.74 4.35
CA ILE A 123 -29.96 -22.67 5.44
C ILE A 123 -30.35 -21.94 6.75
N PRO A 124 -31.33 -22.45 7.51
CA PRO A 124 -31.71 -21.82 8.77
C PRO A 124 -30.61 -21.96 9.80
N LEU A 125 -30.39 -20.91 10.61
CA LEU A 125 -29.52 -21.01 11.78
C LEU A 125 -30.00 -22.12 12.72
N THR A 126 -29.07 -22.85 13.30
CA THR A 126 -29.40 -23.86 14.31
C THR A 126 -29.91 -23.18 15.58
N ILE A 127 -29.31 -22.03 15.93
CA ILE A 127 -29.70 -21.18 17.04
C ILE A 127 -30.32 -19.89 16.48
N PRO A 128 -31.66 -19.73 16.53
CA PRO A 128 -32.35 -18.57 15.95
C PRO A 128 -31.88 -17.21 16.50
N ASP A 129 -31.50 -17.17 17.77
CA ASP A 129 -31.02 -15.95 18.45
C ASP A 129 -29.72 -15.41 17.84
N TYR A 130 -28.97 -16.22 17.09
CA TYR A 130 -27.76 -15.77 16.40
C TYR A 130 -28.04 -14.92 15.15
N ARG A 131 -29.31 -14.68 14.80
CA ARG A 131 -29.67 -13.77 13.71
C ARG A 131 -29.09 -12.37 13.89
N GLU A 132 -29.11 -11.85 15.12
CA GLU A 132 -28.53 -10.53 15.42
C GLU A 132 -27.00 -10.52 15.19
N HIS A 133 -26.32 -11.63 15.46
CA HIS A 133 -24.90 -11.78 15.17
C HIS A 133 -24.62 -11.79 13.66
N VAL A 134 -25.45 -12.48 12.87
CA VAL A 134 -25.34 -12.48 11.40
C VAL A 134 -25.52 -11.07 10.84
N GLU A 135 -26.56 -10.36 11.29
CA GLU A 135 -26.84 -8.98 10.89
C GLU A 135 -25.71 -8.03 11.29
N PHE A 136 -25.21 -8.14 12.53
CA PHE A 136 -24.06 -7.37 13.02
C PHE A 136 -22.82 -7.58 12.15
N ILE A 137 -22.38 -8.82 11.94
CA ILE A 137 -21.17 -9.13 11.16
C ILE A 137 -21.30 -8.67 9.71
N THR A 138 -22.48 -8.84 9.10
CA THR A 138 -22.74 -8.43 7.71
C THR A 138 -22.79 -6.91 7.57
N ALA A 139 -23.33 -6.20 8.56
CA ALA A 139 -23.46 -4.75 8.58
C ALA A 139 -22.15 -4.02 8.92
N MET A 140 -21.17 -4.70 9.53
CA MET A 140 -19.83 -4.12 9.72
C MET A 140 -19.34 -3.61 8.37
N ALA A 141 -18.90 -2.34 8.30
CA ALA A 141 -18.42 -1.74 7.06
C ALA A 141 -17.48 -2.70 6.32
N ASN A 142 -17.55 -2.73 4.99
CA ASN A 142 -16.47 -3.27 4.18
C ASN A 142 -15.24 -2.44 4.55
N THR A 143 -14.51 -2.86 5.57
CA THR A 143 -13.21 -2.30 5.92
C THR A 143 -12.42 -2.49 4.66
N THR A 144 -12.31 -1.44 3.86
CA THR A 144 -11.77 -1.46 2.51
C THR A 144 -10.47 -2.20 2.63
N ASP A 145 -10.50 -3.42 2.10
CA ASP A 145 -9.58 -4.46 2.51
C ASP A 145 -8.17 -3.92 2.31
N PRO A 146 -7.33 -3.76 3.35
CA PRO A 146 -5.90 -3.56 3.12
C PRO A 146 -5.30 -4.78 2.41
N THR A 147 -6.08 -5.85 2.30
CA THR A 147 -5.83 -7.02 1.49
C THR A 147 -5.88 -6.72 -0.02
N TYR A 148 -6.56 -5.67 -0.51
CA TYR A 148 -6.39 -5.16 -1.87
C TYR A 148 -5.18 -4.23 -1.93
N MET A 149 -4.06 -4.72 -2.47
CA MET A 149 -2.81 -3.97 -2.56
C MET A 149 -2.64 -3.34 -3.94
N ASN A 150 -2.78 -2.02 -4.03
CA ASN A 150 -2.55 -1.21 -5.23
C ASN A 150 -1.05 -1.10 -5.56
N GLY A 151 -0.32 -2.22 -5.66
CA GLY A 151 1.11 -2.24 -5.97
C GLY A 151 2.03 -1.67 -4.89
N GLN A 152 1.53 -1.41 -3.68
CA GLN A 152 2.41 -1.03 -2.56
C GLN A 152 3.07 -2.28 -1.97
N SER A 153 4.30 -2.17 -1.47
CA SER A 153 4.97 -3.30 -0.82
C SER A 153 4.30 -3.62 0.52
N ILE A 154 4.33 -4.88 0.98
CA ILE A 154 3.95 -5.29 2.34
C ILE A 154 4.59 -4.33 3.36
N THR A 155 5.85 -3.96 3.17
CA THR A 155 6.59 -3.01 4.02
C THR A 155 5.92 -1.63 4.11
N THR A 156 5.29 -1.14 3.04
CA THR A 156 4.59 0.15 3.01
C THR A 156 3.29 0.11 3.81
N LEU A 157 2.55 -1.00 3.78
CA LEU A 157 1.36 -1.18 4.63
C LEU A 157 1.71 -1.32 6.10
N LEU A 158 2.80 -2.02 6.39
CA LEU A 158 3.33 -2.16 7.74
C LEU A 158 3.82 -0.79 8.29
N THR A 159 4.18 0.17 7.44
CA THR A 159 4.70 1.48 7.89
C THR A 159 3.67 2.61 7.86
N LYS A 160 2.55 2.46 7.16
CA LYS A 160 1.50 3.49 7.09
C LYS A 160 0.70 3.55 8.40
N ARG A 161 0.92 4.59 9.20
CA ARG A 161 0.12 4.90 10.40
C ARG A 161 -1.34 5.12 10.00
N ALA A 162 -2.27 4.47 10.69
CA ALA A 162 -3.69 4.75 10.54
C ALA A 162 -3.97 6.21 10.93
N SER A 163 -4.82 6.89 10.16
CA SER A 163 -5.40 8.19 10.52
C SER A 163 -6.25 8.06 11.79
N THR A 164 -6.27 9.10 12.61
CA THR A 164 -6.85 9.13 13.96
C THR A 164 -8.37 8.89 14.03
N ASP A 165 -9.08 8.99 12.91
CA ASP A 165 -10.56 9.07 12.92
C ASP A 165 -11.25 7.76 12.49
N THR A 166 -10.50 6.69 12.23
CA THR A 166 -11.07 5.38 11.86
C THR A 166 -10.89 4.37 13.00
N PRO A 167 -11.92 3.63 13.43
CA PRO A 167 -11.76 2.59 14.44
C PRO A 167 -10.68 1.61 14.00
N THR A 168 -9.75 1.31 14.91
CA THR A 168 -8.62 0.43 14.62
C THR A 168 -9.15 -0.98 14.34
N ALA A 169 -8.45 -1.75 13.50
CA ALA A 169 -8.82 -3.14 13.22
C ALA A 169 -8.97 -3.99 14.50
N SER A 170 -8.16 -3.69 15.52
CA SER A 170 -8.29 -4.30 16.86
C SER A 170 -9.65 -3.99 17.48
N THR A 171 -10.07 -2.73 17.53
CA THR A 171 -11.37 -2.33 18.09
C THR A 171 -12.54 -2.98 17.36
N LEU A 172 -12.49 -3.01 16.03
CA LEU A 172 -13.53 -3.67 15.23
C LEU A 172 -13.56 -5.17 15.49
N PHE A 173 -12.40 -5.81 15.57
CA PHE A 173 -12.30 -7.23 15.84
C PHE A 173 -12.79 -7.58 17.24
N GLN A 174 -12.42 -6.82 18.26
CA GLN A 174 -12.85 -7.05 19.63
C GLN A 174 -14.38 -6.94 19.78
N GLN A 175 -15.03 -6.03 19.05
CA GLN A 175 -16.49 -5.96 19.00
C GLN A 175 -17.12 -7.17 18.28
N ALA A 176 -16.42 -7.73 17.29
CA ALA A 176 -16.90 -8.84 16.47
C ALA A 176 -16.59 -10.23 17.03
N ALA A 177 -15.54 -10.38 17.83
CA ALA A 177 -15.05 -11.67 18.30
C ALA A 177 -16.12 -12.51 19.02
N PRO A 178 -16.98 -11.96 19.90
CA PRO A 178 -18.05 -12.73 20.53
C PRO A 178 -19.06 -13.30 19.52
N ALA A 179 -19.48 -12.47 18.54
CA ALA A 179 -20.39 -12.87 17.49
C ALA A 179 -19.75 -13.91 16.55
N ILE A 180 -18.49 -13.73 16.17
CA ILE A 180 -17.73 -14.69 15.36
C ILE A 180 -17.63 -16.04 16.09
N LYS A 181 -17.31 -16.02 17.38
CA LYS A 181 -17.21 -17.24 18.20
C LYS A 181 -18.56 -17.97 18.28
N ALA A 182 -19.64 -17.24 18.56
CA ALA A 182 -20.99 -17.81 18.61
C ALA A 182 -21.39 -18.44 17.27
N LEU A 183 -21.23 -17.69 16.17
CA LEU A 183 -21.56 -18.16 14.83
C LEU A 183 -20.71 -19.35 14.39
N TRP A 184 -19.41 -19.37 14.70
CA TRP A 184 -18.56 -20.52 14.38
C TRP A 184 -18.96 -21.78 15.17
N GLY A 185 -19.63 -21.64 16.30
CA GLY A 185 -20.22 -22.75 17.04
C GLY A 185 -21.52 -23.30 16.44
N ASP A 186 -22.19 -22.56 15.57
CA ASP A 186 -23.47 -22.96 14.98
C ASP A 186 -23.29 -24.02 13.88
N ALA A 187 -24.12 -25.07 13.91
CA ALA A 187 -24.03 -26.17 12.96
C ALA A 187 -24.37 -25.74 11.52
N ALA A 188 -25.21 -24.72 11.32
CA ALA A 188 -25.55 -24.19 10.01
C ALA A 188 -24.34 -23.47 9.38
N ILE A 189 -23.59 -22.70 10.16
CA ILE A 189 -22.35 -22.06 9.68
C ILE A 189 -21.29 -23.12 9.35
N LYS A 190 -21.17 -24.17 10.16
CA LYS A 190 -20.28 -25.30 9.88
C LYS A 190 -20.70 -26.05 8.61
N GLU A 191 -22.01 -26.22 8.38
CA GLU A 191 -22.55 -26.83 7.17
C GLU A 191 -22.23 -25.99 5.92
N VAL A 192 -22.43 -24.67 5.99
CA VAL A 192 -22.07 -23.72 4.92
C VAL A 192 -20.59 -23.83 4.56
N TYR A 193 -19.72 -23.90 5.58
CA TYR A 193 -18.29 -24.08 5.39
C TYR A 193 -17.96 -25.44 4.76
N ALA A 194 -18.53 -26.54 5.29
CA ALA A 194 -18.26 -27.89 4.81
C ALA A 194 -18.75 -28.13 3.36
N LYS A 195 -19.85 -27.50 2.98
CA LYS A 195 -20.39 -27.54 1.61
C LYS A 195 -19.66 -26.60 0.64
N GLY A 196 -18.73 -25.78 1.13
CA GLY A 196 -17.97 -24.83 0.29
C GLY A 196 -18.85 -23.76 -0.37
N LEU A 197 -19.95 -23.35 0.28
CA LEU A 197 -20.92 -22.41 -0.30
C LEU A 197 -20.43 -20.97 -0.27
N ALA A 198 -19.47 -20.66 0.59
CA ALA A 198 -18.90 -19.32 0.72
C ALA A 198 -17.96 -18.99 -0.43
N LYS A 199 -18.37 -18.03 -1.25
CA LYS A 199 -17.53 -17.43 -2.28
C LYS A 199 -16.40 -16.62 -1.62
N ASP A 200 -15.21 -16.69 -2.21
CA ASP A 200 -14.03 -15.92 -1.79
C ASP A 200 -13.56 -16.15 -0.34
N ILE A 201 -14.01 -17.22 0.31
CA ILE A 201 -13.48 -17.61 1.62
C ILE A 201 -12.02 -18.02 1.47
N GLN A 202 -11.18 -17.59 2.40
CA GLN A 202 -9.76 -17.93 2.38
C GLN A 202 -9.55 -19.36 2.88
N ASP A 203 -8.58 -20.08 2.32
CA ASP A 203 -8.18 -21.42 2.80
C ASP A 203 -7.81 -21.43 4.29
N SER A 204 -7.20 -20.33 4.77
CA SER A 204 -6.82 -20.14 6.16
C SER A 204 -7.98 -19.74 7.09
N ALA A 205 -9.20 -19.57 6.57
CA ALA A 205 -10.36 -19.17 7.37
C ALA A 205 -10.58 -20.10 8.57
N LYS A 206 -10.58 -21.41 8.35
CA LYS A 206 -10.77 -22.39 9.42
C LYS A 206 -9.71 -22.26 10.51
N TYR A 207 -8.46 -22.03 10.14
CA TYR A 207 -7.37 -21.85 11.10
C TYR A 207 -7.66 -20.68 12.04
N PHE A 208 -8.06 -19.52 11.52
CA PHE A 208 -8.36 -18.36 12.34
C PHE A 208 -9.63 -18.55 13.18
N LEU A 209 -10.68 -19.10 12.59
CA LEU A 209 -11.96 -19.32 13.29
C LEU A 209 -11.82 -20.35 14.43
N ASP A 210 -11.05 -21.42 14.23
CA ASP A 210 -10.77 -22.41 15.28
C ASP A 210 -9.89 -21.85 16.41
N ASN A 211 -9.13 -20.78 16.15
CA ASN A 211 -8.26 -20.13 17.14
C ASN A 211 -8.82 -18.79 17.64
N ILE A 212 -10.14 -18.56 17.48
CA ILE A 212 -10.76 -17.26 17.79
C ILE A 212 -10.50 -16.83 19.23
N ASP A 213 -10.53 -17.76 20.19
CA ASP A 213 -10.29 -17.47 21.61
C ASP A 213 -8.92 -16.83 21.83
N ARG A 214 -7.85 -17.49 21.36
CA ARG A 214 -6.48 -16.97 21.45
C ARG A 214 -6.30 -15.65 20.70
N ILE A 215 -6.95 -15.49 19.56
CA ILE A 215 -6.84 -14.28 18.74
C ILE A 215 -7.60 -13.11 19.40
N SER A 216 -8.62 -13.39 20.20
CA SER A 216 -9.42 -12.39 20.91
C SER A 216 -8.84 -11.88 22.22
N GLU A 217 -7.76 -12.49 22.73
CA GLU A 217 -7.09 -12.01 23.93
C GLU A 217 -6.53 -10.58 23.77
N ASP A 218 -6.58 -9.79 24.84
CA ASP A 218 -6.12 -8.40 24.84
C ASP A 218 -4.61 -8.27 24.55
N ASP A 219 -3.83 -9.27 24.95
CA ASP A 219 -2.38 -9.37 24.75
C ASP A 219 -1.99 -10.20 23.53
N TYR A 220 -2.95 -10.55 22.66
CA TYR A 220 -2.70 -11.38 21.48
C TYR A 220 -1.55 -10.86 20.62
N GLU A 221 -0.52 -11.71 20.46
CA GLU A 221 0.58 -11.49 19.53
C GLU A 221 0.59 -12.59 18.43
N PRO A 222 0.66 -12.21 17.13
CA PRO A 222 0.71 -13.19 16.05
C PRO A 222 1.93 -14.10 16.12
N THR A 223 1.65 -15.41 16.11
CA THR A 223 2.65 -16.46 15.97
C THR A 223 3.17 -16.52 14.53
N ASP A 224 4.24 -17.28 14.31
CA ASP A 224 4.73 -17.52 12.94
C ASP A 224 3.68 -18.21 12.08
N ILE A 225 2.87 -19.10 12.67
CA ILE A 225 1.78 -19.77 11.98
C ILE A 225 0.71 -18.75 11.58
N ASP A 226 0.32 -17.85 12.49
CA ASP A 226 -0.63 -16.77 12.17
C ASP A 226 -0.16 -15.94 10.99
N ILE A 227 1.13 -15.56 11.00
CA ILE A 227 1.72 -14.75 9.94
C ILE A 227 1.74 -15.51 8.61
N LEU A 228 2.07 -16.80 8.63
CA LEU A 228 2.06 -17.64 7.44
C LEU A 228 0.65 -17.75 6.85
N GLN A 229 -0.35 -17.98 7.71
CA GLN A 229 -1.76 -18.14 7.35
C GLN A 229 -2.45 -16.82 6.94
N ALA A 230 -1.95 -15.68 7.43
CA ALA A 230 -2.53 -14.37 7.15
C ALA A 230 -2.41 -14.03 5.66
N ARG A 231 -3.52 -13.84 4.97
CA ARG A 231 -3.52 -13.53 3.55
C ARG A 231 -3.46 -12.02 3.32
N VAL A 232 -2.61 -11.63 2.38
CA VAL A 232 -2.59 -10.29 1.75
C VAL A 232 -2.72 -10.55 0.25
N LYS A 233 -3.81 -10.09 -0.40
CA LYS A 233 -3.94 -10.26 -1.86
C LYS A 233 -2.94 -9.32 -2.53
N THR A 234 -1.88 -9.89 -3.10
CA THR A 234 -0.92 -9.15 -3.93
C THR A 234 -1.54 -8.92 -5.31
N ILE A 235 -1.71 -7.65 -5.71
CA ILE A 235 -2.14 -7.29 -7.06
C ILE A 235 -0.93 -6.74 -7.80
N GLY A 236 -0.65 -7.27 -8.98
CA GLY A 236 0.45 -6.81 -9.84
C GLY A 236 1.80 -7.45 -9.54
N VAL A 237 2.86 -6.69 -9.75
CA VAL A 237 4.25 -7.14 -9.57
C VAL A 237 4.79 -6.57 -8.28
N THR A 238 5.22 -7.44 -7.36
CA THR A 238 5.84 -7.03 -6.10
C THR A 238 7.28 -7.50 -6.06
N GLU A 239 8.18 -6.58 -5.69
CA GLU A 239 9.60 -6.86 -5.51
C GLU A 239 9.94 -6.89 -4.02
N HIS A 240 10.57 -7.97 -3.58
CA HIS A 240 11.08 -8.13 -2.22
C HIS A 240 12.60 -8.27 -2.25
N LYS A 241 13.29 -7.59 -1.33
CA LYS A 241 14.74 -7.72 -1.16
C LYS A 241 15.05 -8.24 0.23
N PHE A 242 15.99 -9.16 0.33
CA PHE A 242 16.59 -9.54 1.59
C PHE A 242 18.04 -9.96 1.38
N GLU A 243 18.81 -9.93 2.44
CA GLU A 243 20.22 -10.31 2.43
C GLU A 243 20.40 -11.64 3.17
N ILE A 244 21.09 -12.59 2.55
CA ILE A 244 21.55 -13.83 3.18
C ILE A 244 23.04 -13.96 2.89
N ASP A 245 23.85 -14.10 3.93
CA ASP A 245 25.31 -14.32 3.82
C ASP A 245 25.99 -13.31 2.87
N SER A 246 25.65 -12.02 3.01
CA SER A 246 26.16 -10.91 2.17
C SER A 246 25.82 -11.00 0.67
N VAL A 247 24.80 -11.77 0.32
CA VAL A 247 24.17 -11.80 -1.00
C VAL A 247 22.77 -11.21 -0.91
N VAL A 248 22.48 -10.20 -1.72
CA VAL A 248 21.15 -9.59 -1.79
C VAL A 248 20.29 -10.37 -2.77
N TYR A 249 19.30 -11.08 -2.24
CA TYR A 249 18.32 -11.76 -3.06
C TYR A 249 17.14 -10.84 -3.35
N ARG A 250 16.76 -10.78 -4.62
CA ARG A 250 15.67 -9.96 -5.14
C ARG A 250 14.60 -10.86 -5.74
N TYR A 251 13.45 -10.88 -5.09
CA TYR A 251 12.31 -11.72 -5.45
C TYR A 251 11.28 -10.88 -6.17
N ILE A 252 10.85 -11.36 -7.33
CA ILE A 252 9.75 -10.75 -8.06
C ILE A 252 8.59 -11.76 -8.08
N THR A 253 7.43 -11.35 -7.60
CA THR A 253 6.19 -12.12 -7.75
C THR A 253 5.27 -11.41 -8.73
N ARG A 254 4.77 -12.14 -9.71
CA ARG A 254 3.68 -11.69 -10.58
C ARG A 254 2.43 -12.47 -10.19
N VAL A 255 1.36 -11.76 -9.85
CA VAL A 255 0.03 -12.36 -9.65
C VAL A 255 -0.90 -11.73 -10.66
N GLY A 256 -1.54 -12.59 -11.46
CA GLY A 256 -2.52 -12.22 -12.49
C GLY A 256 -3.87 -11.86 -11.88
#